data_AF-A0A1W9QQR2-F1
#
_entry.id   AF-A0A1W9QQR2-F1
#
_cell.length_a   1.000
_cell.length_b   1.000
_cell.length_c   1.000
_cell.angle_alpha   90.00
_cell.angle_beta   90.00
_cell.angle_gamma   90.00
#
_symmetry.space_group_name_H-M   'P 1'
#
loop_
_entity.id
_entity.type
_entity.pdbx_description
1 polymer ?
#
loop_
_entity_poly.entity_id
_entity_poly.type
_entity_poly.pdbx_seq_one_letter_code
_entity_poly.pdbx_strand_id
1 'polypeptide(L)' 'MVIAEIKIWGLNVGAVIWDKERNLAIMEFEESFVDRNIDLAPITMPIEKLKQGDRIFSFPHLNEVTFNN' A
#
# COMPACT_ATOMS: atom_id res chain seq x y z
N MET A 1 8.20 5.84 14.50
CA MET A 1 7.36 5.58 13.32
C MET A 1 8.26 4.96 12.27
N VAL A 2 7.94 3.75 11.80
CA VAL A 2 8.69 3.08 10.73
C VAL A 2 7.83 3.16 9.47
N ILE A 3 8.43 3.65 8.39
CA ILE A 3 7.81 3.73 7.06
C ILE A 3 8.70 2.89 6.14
N ALA A 4 8.10 2.01 5.36
CA ALA A 4 8.78 1.28 4.30
C ALA A 4 8.26 1.74 2.93
N GLU A 5 9.18 2.13 2.04
CA GLU A 5 8.85 2.40 0.65
C GLU A 5 8.63 1.09 -0.12
N ILE A 6 7.66 1.09 -1.02
CA ILE A 6 7.33 -0.07 -1.87
C ILE A 6 7.80 0.22 -3.28
N LYS A 7 8.73 -0.61 -3.77
CA LYS A 7 9.19 -0.56 -5.14
C LYS A 7 8.92 -1.89 -5.83
N ILE A 8 8.27 -1.83 -6.99
CA ILE A 8 8.01 -2.99 -7.85
C ILE A 8 8.63 -2.72 -9.21
N TRP A 9 9.52 -3.60 -9.65
CA TRP A 9 10.29 -3.44 -10.90
C TRP A 9 11.04 -2.10 -10.98
N GLY A 10 11.53 -1.60 -9.84
CA GLY A 10 12.21 -0.30 -9.74
C GLY A 10 11.27 0.92 -9.82
N LEU A 11 9.96 0.71 -9.96
CA LEU A 11 8.96 1.76 -9.90
C LEU A 11 8.51 1.98 -8.45
N ASN A 12 8.42 3.23 -8.03
CA ASN A 12 7.78 3.55 -6.76
C ASN A 12 6.27 3.32 -6.90
N VAL A 13 5.72 2.56 -5.96
CA VAL A 13 4.30 2.21 -5.92
C VAL A 13 3.59 2.99 -4.82
N GLY A 14 4.29 3.22 -3.70
CA GLY A 14 3.72 3.80 -2.51
C GLY A 14 4.55 3.52 -1.28
N ALA A 15 3.94 3.65 -0.11
CA ALA A 15 4.56 3.39 1.18
C ALA A 15 3.61 2.61 2.10
N VAL A 16 4.18 1.88 3.04
CA VAL A 16 3.44 1.20 4.11
C VAL A 16 3.96 1.61 5.46
N ILE A 17 3.02 1.81 6.38
CA ILE A 17 3.27 2.09 7.79
C ILE A 17 2.59 1.03 8.65
N TRP A 18 3.20 0.73 9.80
CA TRP A 18 2.53 -0.06 10.83
C TRP A 18 1.85 0.88 11.83
N ASP A 19 0.52 0.82 11.90
CA ASP A 19 -0.27 1.50 12.92
C ASP A 19 -0.27 0.64 14.18
N LYS A 20 0.53 1.05 15.17
CA LYS A 20 0.68 0.31 16.43
C LYS A 20 -0.56 0.36 17.32
N GLU A 21 -1.35 1.44 17.25
CA GLU A 21 -2.55 1.57 18.07
C GLU A 21 -3.66 0.65 17.57
N ARG A 22 -3.78 0.55 16.24
CA ARG A 22 -4.79 -0.28 15.57
C ARG A 22 -4.29 -1.69 15.22
N ASN A 23 -3.02 -1.97 15.49
CA ASN A 23 -2.33 -3.22 15.20
C ASN A 23 -2.55 -3.72 13.76
N LEU A 24 -2.33 -2.85 12.78
CA LEU A 24 -2.50 -3.16 11.37
C LEU A 24 -1.54 -2.38 10.48
N ALA A 25 -1.32 -2.88 9.27
CA ALA A 25 -0.58 -2.15 8.25
C ALA A 25 -1.51 -1.20 7.48
N ILE A 26 -1.04 0.01 7.20
CA ILE A 26 -1.68 0.98 6.32
C ILE A 26 -0.75 1.23 5.14
N MET A 27 -1.26 1.03 3.93
CA MET A 27 -0.55 1.33 2.69
C MET A 27 -1.16 2.56 2.03
N GLU A 28 -0.30 3.44 1.51
CA GLU A 28 -0.67 4.57 0.68
C GLU A 28 -0.04 4.42 -0.72
N PHE A 29 -0.83 4.61 -1.77
CA PHE A 29 -0.36 4.61 -3.16
C PHE A 29 0.21 5.97 -3.59
N GLU A 30 1.27 5.92 -4.38
CA GLU A 30 1.82 7.11 -5.04
C GLU A 30 0.98 7.48 -6.27
N GLU A 31 0.69 8.78 -6.43
CA GLU A 31 -0.07 9.32 -7.57
C GLU A 31 0.50 8.91 -8.92
N SER A 32 1.82 9.04 -9.05
CA SER A 32 2.57 8.77 -10.28
C SER A 32 2.44 7.32 -10.74
N PHE A 33 2.05 6.40 -9.84
CA PHE A 33 1.80 5.01 -10.15
C PHE A 33 0.39 4.79 -10.74
N VAL A 34 -0.61 5.57 -10.32
CA VAL A 34 -2.01 5.44 -10.79
C VAL A 34 -2.10 5.65 -12.29
N ASP A 35 -1.32 6.58 -12.83
CA ASP A 35 -1.28 6.91 -14.27
C ASP A 35 -0.76 5.76 -15.13
N ARG A 36 -0.10 4.76 -14.55
CA ARG A 36 0.45 3.60 -15.28
C ARG A 36 -0.60 2.55 -15.62
N ASN A 37 -1.80 2.64 -15.05
CA ASN A 37 -2.91 1.72 -15.30
C ASN A 37 -2.57 0.23 -15.04
N ILE A 38 -1.70 -0.05 -14.06
CA ILE A 38 -1.31 -1.41 -13.62
C ILE A 38 -2.10 -1.77 -12.37
N ASP A 39 -2.95 -2.78 -12.45
CA ASP A 39 -3.70 -3.28 -11.29
C ASP A 39 -2.90 -4.35 -10.54
N LEU A 40 -2.07 -3.92 -9.59
CA LEU A 40 -1.17 -4.80 -8.83
C LEU A 40 -1.92 -5.75 -7.90
N ALA A 41 -3.06 -5.31 -7.35
CA ALA A 41 -3.81 -6.07 -6.38
C ALA A 41 -5.33 -5.85 -6.59
N PRO A 42 -5.91 -6.36 -7.69
CA PRO A 42 -7.29 -6.06 -8.08
C PRO A 42 -8.34 -6.36 -7.00
N ILE A 43 -8.07 -7.34 -6.15
CA ILE A 43 -9.01 -7.80 -5.12
C ILE A 43 -8.96 -6.90 -3.87
N THR A 44 -7.77 -6.46 -3.46
CA THR A 44 -7.57 -5.75 -2.19
C THR A 44 -7.31 -4.25 -2.35
N MET A 45 -6.69 -3.85 -3.47
CA MET A 45 -6.37 -2.47 -3.83
C MET A 45 -6.63 -2.23 -5.34
N PRO A 46 -7.88 -2.33 -5.79
CA PRO A 46 -8.22 -2.14 -7.21
C PRO A 46 -7.84 -0.75 -7.69
N ILE A 47 -7.18 -0.66 -8.84
CA ILE A 47 -6.73 0.61 -9.42
C ILE A 47 -7.88 1.61 -9.67
N GLU A 48 -9.10 1.13 -9.88
CA GLU A 48 -10.24 2.01 -10.10
C GLU A 48 -10.62 2.82 -8.86
N LYS A 49 -10.37 2.28 -7.66
CA LYS A 49 -10.48 3.05 -6.42
C LYS A 49 -9.41 4.13 -6.33
N LEU A 50 -8.18 3.82 -6.75
CA LEU A 50 -7.09 4.80 -6.82
C LEU A 50 -7.43 5.98 -7.73
N LYS A 51 -8.00 5.69 -8.91
CA LYS A 51 -8.46 6.72 -9.85
C LYS A 51 -9.62 7.56 -9.32
N GLN A 52 -10.42 7.00 -8.40
CA GLN A 52 -11.50 7.72 -7.71
C GLN A 52 -11.01 8.54 -6.51
N GLY A 53 -9.72 8.44 -6.16
CA GLY A 53 -9.09 9.20 -5.07
C GLY A 53 -8.85 8.40 -3.78
N ASP A 54 -9.30 7.15 -3.70
CA ASP A 54 -9.03 6.28 -2.56
C ASP A 54 -7.59 5.75 -2.67
N ARG A 55 -6.65 6.33 -1.92
CA ARG A 55 -5.23 5.93 -1.98
C ARG A 55 -4.73 5.17 -0.76
N ILE A 56 -5.55 5.06 0.28
CA ILE A 56 -5.17 4.48 1.57
C ILE A 56 -5.90 3.15 1.77
N PHE A 57 -5.15 2.09 2.03
CA PHE A 57 -5.66 0.74 2.25
C PHE A 57 -5.15 0.17 3.57
N SER A 58 -6.03 -0.43 4.36
CA SER A 58 -5.68 -1.05 5.63
C SER A 58 -5.68 -2.57 5.52
N PHE A 59 -4.70 -3.22 6.13
CA PHE A 59 -4.50 -4.67 6.11
C PHE A 59 -4.52 -5.23 7.55
N PRO A 60 -5.72 -5.43 8.13
CA PRO A 60 -5.86 -5.88 9.52
C PRO A 60 -5.44 -7.35 9.74
N HIS A 61 -5.29 -8.13 8.68
CA HIS A 61 -4.92 -9.55 8.77
C HIS A 61 -3.45 -9.82 8.40
N LEU A 62 -2.64 -8.77 8.21
CA LEU A 62 -1.22 -8.94 7.95
C LEU A 62 -0.50 -9.27 9.27
N ASN A 63 0.29 -10.35 9.30
CA ASN A 63 1.05 -10.69 10.50
C ASN A 63 2.27 -9.76 10.62
N GLU A 64 2.39 -9.08 11.77
CA GLU A 64 3.52 -8.18 12.10
C GLU A 64 4.89 -8.85 11.91
N VAL A 65 4.98 -10.16 12.20
CA VAL A 65 6.23 -10.93 12.13
C VAL A 65 6.75 -11.04 10.70
N THR A 66 5.88 -11.03 9.69
CA THR A 66 6.31 -11.15 8.28
C THR A 66 6.84 -9.81 7.73
N PHE A 67 6.59 -8.69 8.39
CA PHE A 67 6.91 -7.34 7.89
C PHE A 67 8.09 -6.65 8.60
N ASN A 68 8.77 -7.34 9.51
CA ASN A 68 9.98 -6.83 10.16
C ASN A 68 11.23 -7.54 9.59
N ASN A 69 12.05 -6.80 8.84
CA ASN A 69 13.45 -7.13 8.56
C ASN A 69 14.35 -6.20 9.37
#